data_AF-A0A645BJV9-F1
#
_entry.id   AF-A0A645BJV9-F1
#
_cell.length_a   1.000
_cell.length_b   1.000
_cell.length_c   1.000
_cell.angle_alpha   90.00
_cell.angle_beta   90.00
_cell.angle_gamma   90.00
#
_symmetry.space_group_name_H-M   'P 1'
#
loop_
_entity.id
_entity.type
_entity.pdbx_description
1 polymer ?
#
loop_
_entity_poly.entity_id
_entity_poly.type
_entity_poly.pdbx_seq_one_letter_code
_entity_poly.pdbx_strand_id
1 'polypeptide(L)' 'MLQRSQKEKDLTTYIGKRVDRLRRADGAHGWQIYHRDITLDQVVITSHNLSVLF' A
#
# COMPACT_ATOMS: atom_id res chain seq x y z
N MET A 1 -41.06 -1.19 1.22
CA MET A 1 -39.85 -1.49 0.42
C MET A 1 -38.64 -1.06 1.26
N LEU A 2 -37.96 -1.97 1.94
CA LEU A 2 -36.76 -1.62 2.70
C LEU A 2 -35.59 -1.49 1.71
N GLN A 3 -35.23 -0.27 1.32
CA GLN A 3 -33.91 -0.01 0.77
C GLN A 3 -32.90 -0.18 1.91
N ARG A 4 -32.24 -1.35 1.96
CA ARG A 4 -30.97 -1.46 2.66
C ARG A 4 -29.98 -0.58 1.89
N SER A 5 -29.87 0.69 2.26
CA SER A 5 -28.70 1.50 1.93
C SER A 5 -27.52 0.90 2.70
N GLN A 6 -26.96 -0.19 2.17
CA GLN A 6 -25.60 -0.57 2.48
C GLN A 6 -24.76 0.61 2.03
N LYS A 7 -24.34 1.42 3.01
CA LYS A 7 -23.30 2.42 2.83
C LYS A 7 -22.16 1.71 2.09
N GLU A 8 -21.95 2.09 0.84
CA GLU A 8 -20.92 1.53 -0.02
C GLU A 8 -19.62 1.59 0.79
N LYS A 9 -19.06 0.43 1.13
CA LYS A 9 -17.80 0.41 1.86
C LYS A 9 -16.77 0.98 0.90
N ASP A 10 -16.14 2.09 1.27
CA ASP A 10 -14.99 2.63 0.56
C ASP A 10 -13.83 1.62 0.64
N LEU A 11 -13.88 0.60 -0.23
CA LEU A 11 -12.89 -0.43 -0.33
C LEU A 11 -11.90 -0.01 -1.41
N THR A 12 -10.71 0.36 -0.97
CA THR A 12 -9.60 0.61 -1.88
C THR A 12 -8.67 -0.61 -1.87
N THR A 13 -8.40 -1.15 -3.05
CA THR A 13 -7.46 -2.27 -3.22
C THR A 13 -6.27 -1.80 -4.04
N TYR A 14 -5.06 -2.09 -3.55
CA TYR A 14 -3.81 -1.81 -4.25
C TYR A 14 -3.10 -3.13 -4.56
N ILE A 15 -2.64 -3.29 -5.79
CA ILE A 15 -1.92 -4.47 -6.27
C ILE A 15 -0.66 -3.97 -6.98
N GLY A 16 0.47 -4.64 -6.79
CA GLY A 16 1.73 -4.23 -7.39
C GLY A 16 2.93 -4.99 -6.87
N LYS A 17 4.12 -4.43 -7.13
CA LYS A 17 5.43 -5.00 -6.79
C LYS A 17 6.23 -4.04 -5.91
N ARG A 18 6.92 -4.62 -4.92
CA ARG A 18 7.94 -3.94 -4.11
C ARG A 18 9.33 -4.48 -4.42
N VAL A 19 10.27 -3.57 -4.65
CA VAL A 19 11.70 -3.89 -4.79
C VAL A 19 12.44 -3.13 -3.69
N ASP A 20 12.85 -3.88 -2.66
CA ASP A 20 13.52 -3.32 -1.50
C ASP A 20 15.03 -3.56 -1.60
N ARG A 21 15.83 -2.51 -1.38
CA ARG A 21 17.26 -2.63 -1.07
C ARG A 21 17.43 -2.51 0.43
N LEU A 22 17.88 -3.59 1.04
CA LEU A 22 18.09 -3.68 2.47
C LEU A 22 19.58 -3.57 2.80
N ARG A 23 19.88 -2.95 3.94
CA ARG A 23 21.22 -2.98 4.54
C ARG A 23 21.17 -3.65 5.90
N ARG A 24 22.23 -4.34 6.27
CA ARG A 24 22.42 -4.82 7.65
C ARG A 24 22.53 -3.62 8.59
N ALA A 25 21.98 -3.74 9.78
CA ALA A 25 22.06 -2.70 10.80
C ALA A 25 22.01 -3.32 12.20
N ASP A 26 22.72 -2.71 13.16
CA ASP A 26 22.83 -3.17 14.55
C ASP A 26 21.60 -2.78 15.39
N GLY A 27 20.40 -3.00 14.83
CA GLY A 27 19.12 -2.78 15.49
C GLY A 27 18.39 -4.10 15.78
N ALA A 28 17.28 -4.02 16.52
CA ALA A 28 16.50 -5.18 16.94
C ALA A 28 16.06 -6.12 15.79
N HIS A 29 15.91 -5.59 14.57
CA HIS A 29 15.51 -6.34 13.38
C HIS A 29 16.68 -6.76 12.48
N GLY A 30 17.93 -6.35 12.78
CA GLY A 30 19.14 -6.72 12.03
C GLY A 30 19.25 -6.13 10.61
N TRP A 31 18.22 -5.40 10.16
CA TRP A 31 18.08 -4.86 8.82
C TRP A 31 17.36 -3.51 8.84
N GLN A 32 17.72 -2.66 7.88
CA GLN A 32 17.03 -1.42 7.60
C GLN A 32 16.75 -1.31 6.10
N ILE A 33 15.62 -0.73 5.75
CA ILE A 33 15.29 -0.38 4.36
C ILE A 33 16.15 0.81 3.98
N TYR A 34 17.08 0.60 3.05
CA TYR A 34 17.90 1.68 2.49
C TYR A 34 17.16 2.37 1.34
N HIS A 35 16.49 1.59 0.50
CA HIS A 35 15.70 2.08 -0.62
C HIS A 35 14.50 1.16 -0.87
N ARG A 36 13.39 1.73 -1.33
CA ARG A 36 12.19 0.99 -1.70
C ARG A 36 11.59 1.60 -2.95
N ASP A 37 11.49 0.78 -3.99
CA ASP A 37 10.75 1.09 -5.20
C ASP A 37 9.42 0.33 -5.19
N ILE A 38 8.32 1.05 -5.44
CA ILE A 38 6.97 0.50 -5.40
C ILE A 38 6.31 0.79 -6.73
N THR A 39 5.97 -0.26 -7.45
CA THR A 39 5.24 -0.16 -8.71
C THR A 39 3.84 -0.69 -8.47
N LEU A 40 2.83 0.19 -8.57
CA LEU A 40 1.44 -0.22 -8.52
C LEU A 40 0.98 -0.62 -9.92
N ASP A 41 0.23 -1.71 -10.03
CA ASP A 41 -0.36 -2.19 -11.28
C ASP A 41 -1.63 -1.40 -11.64
N GLN A 42 -1.63 -0.10 -11.33
CA GLN A 42 -2.72 0.83 -11.56
C GLN A 42 -2.22 1.96 -12.45
N VAL A 43 -2.85 2.12 -13.63
CA VAL A 43 -2.56 3.23 -14.54
C VAL A 43 -3.13 4.55 -13.99
N VAL A 44 -4.28 4.46 -13.33
CA VAL A 44 -4.94 5.59 -12.66
C VAL A 44 -5.21 5.21 -11.22
N ILE A 45 -4.76 6.04 -10.29
CA ILE A 45 -5.06 5.88 -8.87
C ILE A 45 -6.52 6.29 -8.64
N THR A 46 -7.34 5.32 -8.23
CA THR A 46 -8.78 5.51 -7.98
C THR A 46 -9.10 5.94 -6.56
N SER A 47 -8.11 5.83 -5.66
CA SER A 47 -8.24 6.28 -4.29
C SER A 47 -8.21 7.81 -4.23
N HIS A 48 -8.93 8.37 -3.26
CA HIS A 48 -8.90 9.81 -3.01
C HIS A 48 -7.51 10.30 -2.59
N ASN A 49 -6.71 9.43 -1.98
CA ASN A 49 -5.34 9.70 -1.58
C ASN A 49 -4.53 8.39 -1.45
N LEU A 50 -3.22 8.52 -1.27
CA LEU A 50 -2.30 7.42 -0.93
C LEU A 50 -1.83 7.58 0.53
N SER A 51 -2.75 7.65 1.49
CA SER A 51 -2.41 7.85 2.91
C SER A 51 -1.98 6.55 3.63
N VAL A 52 -1.40 5.59 2.90
CA VAL A 52 -0.97 4.29 3.42
C VAL A 52 0.50 4.05 3.04
N LEU A 53 1.22 3.35 3.91
CA LEU A 53 2.59 2.89 3.61
C LEU A 53 2.53 1.49 3.01
N PHE A 54 3.31 1.29 1.95
CA PHE A 54 3.43 0.03 1.23
C PHE A 54 4.76 -0.68 1.55
#